data_AF-A0A0C2IEK6-F1
#
_entry.id   AF-A0A0C2IEK6-F1
#
_cell.length_a   1.000
_cell.length_b   1.000
_cell.length_c   1.000
_cell.angle_alpha   90.00
_cell.angle_beta   90.00
_cell.angle_gamma   90.00
#
_symmetry.space_group_name_H-M   'P 1'
#
loop_
_entity.id
_entity.type
_entity.pdbx_description
1 polymer ?
#
loop_
_entity_poly.entity_id
_entity_poly.type
_entity_poly.pdbx_seq_one_letter_code
_entity_poly.pdbx_strand_id
1 'polypeptide(L)'
;MAIQIKSTNEYTNIISVLDNEFTLRFGDFQKLSSDFNILSTAFISDFDKELGALQPELIDMQCDSTLKGKFQSESIDKFYATPIESKFINLRNMAIKLLVFLGTTYIC
;
A
#
# COMPACT_ATOMS: atom_id res chain seq x y z
N MET A 1 10.73 -41.06 17.56
CA MET A 1 11.07 -40.27 16.36
C MET A 1 12.13 -39.26 16.80
N ALA A 2 13.39 -39.42 16.37
CA ALA A 2 14.47 -38.54 16.81
C ALA A 2 14.34 -37.18 16.10
N ILE A 3 14.40 -36.09 16.85
CA ILE A 3 14.43 -34.72 16.30
C ILE A 3 15.83 -34.52 15.72
N GLN A 4 15.95 -34.44 14.39
CA GLN A 4 17.17 -33.98 13.75
C GLN A 4 17.30 -32.47 13.98
N ILE A 5 18.20 -32.08 14.87
CA ILE A 5 18.58 -30.68 15.08
C ILE A 5 19.58 -30.34 13.97
N LYS A 6 19.23 -29.38 13.11
CA LYS A 6 20.12 -28.90 12.05
C LYS A 6 21.32 -28.18 12.66
N SER A 7 22.44 -28.17 11.94
CA SER A 7 23.61 -27.39 12.35
C SER A 7 23.34 -25.89 12.20
N THR A 8 24.07 -25.05 12.94
CA THR A 8 23.97 -23.59 12.83
C THR A 8 24.12 -23.11 11.38
N ASN A 9 25.07 -23.68 10.64
CA ASN A 9 25.29 -23.32 9.23
C ASN A 9 24.09 -23.66 8.33
N GLU A 10 23.42 -24.79 8.57
CA GLU A 10 22.22 -25.14 7.83
C GLU A 10 21.06 -24.19 8.14
N TYR A 11 20.89 -23.77 9.39
CA TYR A 11 19.90 -22.75 9.74
C TYR A 11 20.21 -21.41 9.09
N THR A 12 21.47 -20.96 9.09
CA THR A 12 21.89 -19.73 8.41
C THR A 12 21.57 -19.79 6.92
N ASN A 13 21.85 -20.90 6.25
CA ASN A 13 21.50 -21.07 4.85
C ASN A 13 19.99 -21.00 4.60
N ILE A 14 19.18 -21.66 5.43
CA ILE A 14 17.71 -21.63 5.29
C ILE A 14 17.19 -20.20 5.45
N ILE A 15 17.68 -19.46 6.45
CA ILE A 15 17.28 -18.08 6.68
C ILE A 15 17.67 -17.20 5.48
N SER A 16 18.87 -17.38 4.94
CA SER A 16 19.33 -16.60 3.78
C SER A 16 18.52 -16.90 2.51
N VAL A 17 18.17 -18.17 2.27
CA VAL A 17 17.28 -18.54 1.16
C VAL A 17 15.91 -17.92 1.35
N LEU A 18 15.35 -17.99 2.56
CA LEU A 18 14.06 -17.41 2.87
C LEU A 18 14.07 -15.89 2.65
N ASP A 19 15.09 -15.20 3.10
CA ASP A 19 15.25 -13.75 2.92
C ASP A 19 15.30 -13.35 1.43
N ASN A 20 16.00 -14.13 0.60
CA ASN A 20 16.04 -13.93 -0.85
C ASN A 20 14.67 -14.15 -1.50
N GLU A 21 13.97 -15.24 -1.14
CA GLU A 21 12.63 -15.52 -1.67
C GLU A 21 11.61 -14.43 -1.26
N PHE A 22 11.69 -13.93 -0.02
CA PHE A 22 10.89 -12.79 0.42
C PHE A 22 11.22 -11.53 -0.38
N THR A 23 12.49 -11.21 -0.51
CA THR A 23 12.93 -10.03 -1.29
C THR A 23 12.45 -10.10 -2.73
N LEU A 24 12.50 -11.28 -3.36
CA LEU A 24 12.05 -11.49 -4.73
C LEU A 24 10.53 -11.40 -4.84
N ARG A 25 9.78 -12.07 -3.96
CA ARG A 25 8.31 -12.08 -3.97
C ARG A 25 7.71 -10.71 -3.64
N PHE A 26 8.30 -10.00 -2.67
CA PHE A 26 7.84 -8.68 -2.23
C PHE A 26 8.54 -7.51 -2.94
N GLY A 27 9.40 -7.78 -3.93
CA GLY A 27 10.11 -6.74 -4.68
C GLY A 27 9.17 -5.75 -5.39
N ASP A 28 7.99 -6.21 -5.82
CA ASP A 28 7.00 -5.33 -6.44
C ASP A 28 6.36 -4.34 -5.45
N PHE A 29 6.32 -4.67 -4.14
CA PHE A 29 5.85 -3.73 -3.12
C PHE A 29 6.78 -2.53 -2.97
N GLN A 30 8.08 -2.72 -3.19
CA GLN A 30 9.04 -1.61 -3.19
C GLN A 30 8.75 -0.61 -4.30
N LYS A 31 8.30 -1.08 -5.47
CA LYS A 31 7.91 -0.21 -6.59
C LYS A 31 6.61 0.56 -6.30
N LEU A 32 5.76 0.02 -5.43
CA LEU A 32 4.48 0.61 -5.01
C LEU A 32 4.60 1.42 -3.71
N SER A 33 5.80 1.63 -3.16
CA SER A 33 5.97 2.27 -1.86
C SER A 33 5.44 3.71 -1.82
N SER A 34 5.64 4.47 -2.91
CA SER A 34 5.07 5.81 -3.09
C SER A 34 3.54 5.77 -3.02
N ASP A 35 2.97 4.76 -3.67
CA ASP A 35 1.54 4.61 -3.83
C ASP A 35 0.88 4.23 -2.49
N PHE A 36 1.52 3.36 -1.71
CA PHE A 36 1.11 3.06 -0.34
C PHE A 36 1.23 4.27 0.59
N ASN A 37 2.27 5.10 0.41
CA ASN A 37 2.39 6.33 1.20
C ASN A 37 1.24 7.30 0.90
N ILE A 38 0.91 7.51 -0.38
CA ILE A 38 -0.23 8.34 -0.79
C ILE A 38 -1.53 7.81 -0.21
N LEU A 39 -1.77 6.49 -0.33
CA LEU A 39 -2.99 5.83 0.17
C LEU A 39 -3.23 6.11 1.66
N SER A 40 -2.15 6.07 2.46
CA SER A 40 -2.18 6.23 3.92
C SER A 40 -2.09 7.68 4.40
N THR A 41 -1.52 8.58 3.60
CA THR A 41 -1.21 9.97 4.01
C THR A 41 -1.88 11.04 3.14
N ALA A 42 -2.92 10.68 2.38
CA ALA A 42 -3.65 11.56 1.47
C ALA A 42 -3.98 12.97 2.05
N PHE A 43 -4.24 13.07 3.36
CA PHE A 43 -4.59 14.32 4.05
C PHE A 43 -3.44 15.04 4.79
N ILE A 44 -2.22 14.49 4.77
CA ILE A 44 -1.09 14.94 5.61
C ILE A 44 0.16 15.23 4.77
N SER A 45 0.39 14.50 3.68
CA SER A 45 1.60 14.66 2.87
C SER A 45 1.54 15.90 1.98
N ASP A 46 2.66 16.61 1.90
CA ASP A 46 2.93 17.56 0.82
C ASP A 46 3.30 16.75 -0.42
N PHE A 47 2.47 16.87 -1.46
CA PHE A 47 2.68 16.16 -2.71
C PHE A 47 3.45 17.05 -3.68
N ASP A 48 4.72 16.70 -3.93
CA ASP A 48 5.53 17.33 -4.96
C ASP A 48 4.96 17.06 -6.37
N LYS A 49 5.47 17.79 -7.37
CA LYS A 49 5.03 17.72 -8.78
C LYS A 49 5.09 16.32 -9.42
N GLU A 50 5.74 15.35 -8.77
CA GLU A 50 5.86 13.97 -9.25
C GLU A 50 4.52 13.19 -9.27
N LEU A 51 3.47 13.67 -8.61
CA LEU A 51 2.17 12.98 -8.59
C LEU A 51 1.31 13.15 -9.85
N GLY A 52 1.74 13.96 -10.82
CA GLY A 52 1.08 14.10 -12.12
C GLY A 52 -0.44 14.32 -12.02
N ALA A 53 -1.22 13.36 -12.51
CA ALA A 53 -2.68 13.44 -12.54
C ALA A 53 -3.36 13.35 -11.16
N LEU A 54 -2.67 12.88 -10.12
CA LEU A 54 -3.21 12.76 -8.75
C LEU A 54 -3.10 14.06 -7.96
N GLN A 55 -2.14 14.93 -8.30
CA GLN A 55 -1.88 16.16 -7.57
C GLN A 55 -3.13 17.05 -7.40
N PRO A 56 -3.91 17.39 -8.46
CA PRO A 56 -5.09 18.23 -8.28
C PRO A 56 -6.17 17.57 -7.40
N GLU A 57 -6.38 16.25 -7.55
CA GLU A 57 -7.35 15.52 -6.75
C GLU A 57 -6.97 15.51 -5.26
N LEU A 58 -5.68 15.39 -4.94
CA LEU A 58 -5.19 15.38 -3.57
C LEU A 58 -5.27 16.76 -2.91
N ILE A 59 -4.99 17.84 -3.65
CA ILE A 59 -5.16 19.21 -3.15
C ILE A 59 -6.64 19.46 -2.82
N ASP A 60 -7.54 19.14 -3.75
CA ASP A 60 -8.99 19.30 -3.54
C ASP A 60 -9.47 18.47 -2.35
N MET A 61 -8.92 17.26 -2.17
CA MET A 61 -9.25 16.37 -1.07
C MET A 61 -8.77 16.92 0.27
N GLN A 62 -7.56 17.47 0.34
CA GLN A 62 -7.00 18.09 1.55
C GLN A 62 -7.79 19.33 1.99
N CYS A 63 -8.40 20.05 1.05
CA CYS A 63 -9.27 21.19 1.33
C CYS A 63 -10.65 20.79 1.89
N ASP A 64 -11.05 19.52 1.81
CA ASP A 64 -12.34 19.04 2.30
C ASP A 64 -12.23 18.51 3.74
N SER A 65 -12.63 19.36 4.70
CA SER A 65 -12.63 19.02 6.13
C SER A 65 -13.61 17.90 6.50
N THR A 66 -14.70 17.75 5.75
CA THR A 66 -15.68 16.68 5.99
C THR A 66 -15.10 15.33 5.58
N LEU A 67 -14.46 15.30 4.41
CA LEU A 67 -13.81 14.11 3.88
C LEU A 67 -12.59 13.72 4.74
N LYS A 68 -11.85 14.71 5.27
CA LYS A 68 -10.78 14.48 6.25
C LYS A 68 -11.30 13.83 7.53
N GLY A 69 -12.42 14.30 8.06
CA GLY A 69 -13.08 13.69 9.22
C GLY A 69 -13.47 12.24 8.96
N LYS A 70 -14.06 11.95 7.79
CA LYS A 70 -14.37 10.59 7.36
C LYS A 70 -13.14 9.70 7.30
N PHE A 71 -12.08 10.15 6.64
CA PHE A 71 -10.82 9.42 6.51
C PHE A 71 -10.21 9.03 7.86
N GLN A 72 -10.33 9.90 8.87
CA GLN A 72 -9.83 9.61 10.22
C GLN A 72 -10.74 8.67 11.02
N SER A 73 -12.05 8.65 10.71
CA SER A 73 -13.03 7.82 11.42
C SER A 73 -13.23 6.42 10.83
N GLU A 74 -12.87 6.22 9.57
CA GLU A 74 -13.07 4.96 8.84
C GLU A 74 -11.76 4.24 8.58
N SER A 75 -11.84 2.94 8.31
CA SER A 75 -10.70 2.19 7.79
C SER A 75 -10.44 2.56 6.32
N ILE A 76 -9.17 2.51 5.90
CA ILE A 76 -8.73 2.90 4.54
C ILE A 76 -9.54 2.19 3.45
N ASP A 77 -9.80 0.90 3.61
CA ASP A 77 -10.59 0.09 2.68
C ASP A 77 -12.02 0.62 2.52
N LYS A 78 -12.68 0.97 3.63
CA LYS A 78 -14.05 1.50 3.61
C LYS A 78 -14.09 2.89 2.99
N PHE A 79 -13.15 3.74 3.36
CA PHE A 79 -13.05 5.09 2.83
C PHE A 79 -12.99 5.09 1.30
N TYR A 80 -12.06 4.32 0.71
CA TYR A 80 -11.90 4.26 -0.76
C TYR A 80 -12.94 3.38 -1.47
N ALA A 81 -13.62 2.47 -0.76
CA ALA A 81 -14.73 1.69 -1.31
C ALA A 81 -16.01 2.53 -1.50
N THR A 82 -16.21 3.56 -0.67
CA THR A 82 -17.39 4.43 -0.82
C THR A 82 -17.41 5.13 -2.19
N PRO A 83 -18.60 5.47 -2.71
CA PRO A 83 -18.71 6.30 -3.91
C PRO A 83 -18.13 7.68 -3.60
N ILE A 84 -16.86 7.86 -3.96
CA ILE A 84 -16.21 9.16 -3.93
C ILE A 84 -16.69 9.95 -5.16
N GLU A 85 -16.79 11.27 -5.02
CA GLU A 85 -17.13 12.18 -6.12
C GLU A 85 -16.26 11.94 -7.36
N SER A 86 -16.83 12.18 -8.54
CA SER A 86 -16.15 11.99 -9.83
C SER A 86 -14.84 12.76 -9.97
N LYS A 87 -14.66 13.83 -9.19
CA LYS A 87 -13.43 14.65 -9.16
C LYS A 87 -12.23 13.94 -8.51
N PHE A 88 -12.42 12.81 -7.84
CA PHE A 88 -11.35 12.04 -7.18
C PHE A 88 -11.17 10.63 -7.77
N ILE A 89 -11.53 10.46 -9.04
CA ILE A 89 -11.61 9.14 -9.67
C ILE A 89 -10.24 8.49 -9.84
N ASN A 90 -9.17 9.27 -10.10
CA ASN A 90 -7.84 8.71 -10.27
C ASN A 90 -7.29 8.18 -8.95
N LEU A 91 -7.46 8.95 -7.87
CA LEU A 91 -7.06 8.55 -6.52
C LEU A 91 -7.84 7.33 -6.06
N ARG A 92 -9.15 7.30 -6.29
CA ARG A 92 -9.98 6.13 -5.97
C ARG A 92 -9.52 4.89 -6.76
N ASN A 93 -9.27 5.02 -8.06
CA ASN A 93 -8.84 3.90 -8.90
C ASN A 93 -7.46 3.38 -8.48
N MET A 94 -6.52 4.27 -8.13
CA MET A 94 -5.24 3.91 -7.56
C MET A 94 -5.42 3.12 -6.25
N ALA A 95 -6.22 3.65 -5.32
CA ALA A 95 -6.48 3.01 -4.04
C ALA A 95 -7.11 1.61 -4.19
N ILE A 96 -8.12 1.47 -5.03
CA ILE A 96 -8.75 0.18 -5.31
C ILE A 96 -7.76 -0.81 -5.92
N LYS A 97 -6.90 -0.37 -6.86
CA LYS A 97 -5.86 -1.23 -7.42
C LYS A 97 -4.92 -1.76 -6.34
N LEU A 98 -4.46 -0.91 -5.42
CA LEU A 98 -3.60 -1.33 -4.31
C LEU A 98 -4.32 -2.27 -3.34
N LEU A 99 -5.58 -1.99 -2.99
CA LEU A 99 -6.37 -2.83 -2.09
C LEU A 99 -6.65 -4.21 -2.70
N VAL A 100 -6.96 -4.26 -4.00
CA VAL A 100 -7.14 -5.52 -4.73
C VAL A 100 -5.81 -6.26 -4.87
N PHE A 101 -4.70 -5.55 -5.15
CA PHE A 101 -3.36 -6.14 -5.22
C PHE A 101 -3.00 -6.88 -3.91
N LEU A 102 -3.33 -6.29 -2.75
CA LEU A 102 -3.17 -6.93 -1.45
C LEU A 102 -4.08 -8.15 -1.25
N GLY A 103 -5.29 -8.14 -1.79
CA GLY A 103 -6.28 -9.20 -1.64
C GLY A 103 -6.13 -10.36 -2.62
N THR A 104 -5.51 -10.14 -3.79
CA THR A 104 -5.24 -11.20 -4.76
C THR A 104 -4.04 -12.02 -4.28
N THR A 105 -4.31 -13.24 -3.83
CA THR A 105 -3.36 -14.25 -3.33
C THR A 105 -2.29 -14.70 -4.36
N TYR A 106 -2.21 -14.05 -5.52
CA TYR A 106 -1.30 -14.43 -6.60
C TYR A 106 0.10 -13.81 -6.46
N ILE A 107 0.23 -12.72 -5.69
CA ILE A 107 1.50 -11.98 -5.53
C ILE A 107 1.98 -11.97 -4.07
N CYS A 108 1.07 -11.97 -3.09
CA CYS A 108 1.37 -12.16 -1.65
C CYS A 108 1.56 -13.63 -1.30
#